data_AF-A0AAD4UM12-F1
#
_entry.id   AF-A0AAD4UM12-F1
#
_cell.length_a   1.000
_cell.length_b   1.000
_cell.length_c   1.000
_cell.angle_alpha   90.00
_cell.angle_beta   90.00
_cell.angle_gamma   90.00
#
_symmetry.space_group_name_H-M   'P 1'
#
loop_
_entity.id
_entity.type
_entity.pdbx_description
1 polymer ?
#
loop_
_entity_poly.entity_id
_entity_poly.type
_entity_poly.pdbx_seq_one_letter_code
_entity_poly.pdbx_strand_id
1 'polypeptide(L)'
;MGLLRLLLIVVLASVTPAAGGAEIVGNSSEGLLEFSVGKFRYLELKKPFPEEAILRHISSNVTFVIFQIHSQYQNTTISFSETLLPNASVTGTDKGLVSILRPEQSMCTWHLETLDPEPVQNVAIPLSYSESDPIPGGCNLEFDVDIDPNIYLEYNFFETTIKFAPANLGYARGADPPSCDVKTGPDSRWRLQYDVYQYFLPENDLTEEVLLRHLQRMAEVPQVQANAVKVVTLTADDKTSVSFSSLRGQGVIYNVIVRDPFLNTSTAYVPTHTYACSFEAEEGNCSSLGRVSTKVFFTLFALLGLFICFFGHRFWKTELFFIGFIFVGFFFYILITRLTPIKYDVRLIVTAVAGSIGGIFLVAAWWRFGVLTLCMLCVGLVLGFLVASVVFFTPLAEHTELWIRWLLFGGLGRGQLPVHKPFLHHFEHTQESTPCGFPQSFRECAFSNERLYCPGSMGDAGCKWNYATDSKRKRAAIFPSPPIQIMEARA
;
A
#
# COMPACT_ATOMS: atom_id res chain seq x y z
N MET A 1 26.44 -38.17 21.52
CA MET A 1 25.18 -37.41 21.28
C MET A 1 24.92 -36.30 22.31
N GLY A 2 25.51 -36.30 23.52
CA GLY A 2 25.33 -35.21 24.51
C GLY A 2 26.27 -34.00 24.37
N LEU A 3 27.52 -34.21 23.90
CA LEU A 3 28.53 -33.13 23.83
C LEU A 3 28.30 -32.15 22.66
N LEU A 4 27.75 -32.63 21.55
CA LEU A 4 27.52 -31.82 20.34
C LEU A 4 26.40 -30.77 20.55
N ARG A 5 25.40 -31.09 21.39
CA ARG A 5 24.33 -30.15 21.75
C ARG A 5 24.81 -29.04 22.67
N LEU A 6 25.78 -29.31 23.55
CA LEU A 6 26.35 -28.29 24.44
C LEU A 6 27.24 -27.30 23.68
N LEU A 7 28.02 -27.78 22.69
CA LEU A 7 28.81 -26.90 21.83
C LEU A 7 27.95 -26.00 20.93
N LEU A 8 26.80 -26.49 20.46
CA LEU A 8 25.86 -25.69 19.67
C LEU A 8 25.21 -24.56 20.48
N ILE A 9 24.96 -24.77 21.77
CA ILE A 9 24.41 -23.74 22.67
C ILE A 9 25.47 -22.67 23.01
N VAL A 10 26.74 -23.06 23.16
CA VAL A 10 27.84 -22.11 23.42
C VAL A 10 28.17 -21.27 22.19
N VAL A 11 28.10 -21.84 20.98
CA VAL A 11 28.37 -21.11 19.72
C VAL A 11 27.23 -20.16 19.36
N LEU A 12 25.98 -20.47 19.73
CA LEU A 12 24.84 -19.55 19.56
C LEU A 12 24.85 -18.39 20.57
N ALA A 13 25.59 -18.50 21.67
CA ALA A 13 25.71 -17.46 22.69
C ALA A 13 26.85 -16.45 22.43
N SER A 14 27.70 -16.66 21.42
CA SER A 14 28.88 -15.82 21.16
C SER A 14 28.78 -14.89 19.94
N VAL A 15 27.60 -14.72 19.33
CA VAL A 15 27.40 -13.75 18.26
C VAL A 15 26.91 -12.43 18.87
N THR A 16 27.87 -11.55 19.16
CA THR A 16 27.63 -10.15 19.50
C THR A 16 27.01 -9.41 18.31
N PRO A 17 25.85 -8.74 18.48
CA PRO A 17 25.39 -7.76 17.50
C PRO A 17 26.29 -6.53 17.58
N ALA A 18 26.79 -6.08 16.42
CA ALA A 18 27.46 -4.80 16.29
C ALA A 18 26.50 -3.68 16.74
N ALA A 19 26.99 -2.85 17.67
CA ALA A 19 26.26 -1.73 18.23
C ALA A 19 25.98 -0.66 17.17
N GLY A 20 24.75 -0.63 16.66
CA GLY A 20 24.12 0.60 16.20
C GLY A 20 23.55 1.30 17.43
N GLY A 21 24.08 2.47 17.77
CA GLY A 21 23.76 3.18 19.00
C GLY A 21 22.32 3.64 19.07
N ALA A 22 21.47 2.83 19.69
CA ALA A 22 20.23 3.28 20.33
C ALA A 22 20.59 3.71 21.75
N GLU A 23 20.31 4.96 22.08
CA GLU A 23 20.49 5.47 23.44
C GLU A 23 19.36 4.96 24.34
N ILE A 24 19.74 4.31 25.43
CA ILE A 24 18.84 3.86 26.50
C ILE A 24 18.24 5.09 27.17
N VAL A 25 16.93 5.03 27.46
CA VAL A 25 16.12 5.97 28.25
C VAL A 25 16.97 6.98 29.03
N GLY A 26 17.24 8.12 28.40
CA GLY A 26 17.98 9.22 28.98
C GLY A 26 17.14 9.87 30.08
N ASN A 27 17.79 10.13 31.23
CA ASN A 27 17.22 10.75 32.41
C ASN A 27 16.49 12.07 32.02
N SER A 28 15.17 12.02 31.93
CA SER A 28 14.32 13.19 31.72
C SER A 28 14.31 14.02 33.00
N SER A 29 14.80 15.26 32.92
CA SER A 29 14.34 16.31 33.83
C SER A 29 12.86 16.54 33.50
N GLU A 30 11.97 16.30 34.47
CA GLU A 30 10.50 16.33 34.32
C GLU A 30 10.04 17.40 33.31
N GLY A 31 9.52 16.95 32.16
CA GLY A 31 8.90 17.81 31.13
C GLY A 31 9.75 18.20 29.93
N LEU A 32 11.06 17.91 29.88
CA LEU A 32 11.93 18.30 28.76
C LEU A 32 12.58 17.10 28.03
N LEU A 33 12.33 16.98 26.73
CA LEU A 33 12.91 15.99 25.82
C LEU A 33 13.85 16.62 24.80
N GLU A 34 15.16 16.40 24.94
CA GLU A 34 16.14 16.83 23.94
C GLU A 34 16.30 15.81 22.79
N PHE A 35 16.19 16.28 21.54
CA PHE A 35 16.34 15.45 20.34
C PHE A 35 17.64 15.76 19.59
N SER A 36 18.10 14.78 18.83
CA SER A 36 19.19 14.92 17.85
C SER A 36 18.64 14.71 16.44
N VAL A 37 19.15 15.48 15.48
CA VAL A 37 18.77 15.34 14.06
C VAL A 37 19.01 13.90 13.58
N GLY A 38 18.02 13.31 12.90
CA GLY A 38 18.13 12.00 12.28
C GLY A 38 18.18 10.82 13.26
N LYS A 39 17.97 11.05 14.56
CA LYS A 39 17.93 9.97 15.56
C LYS A 39 16.52 9.75 16.06
N PHE A 40 16.07 8.50 15.94
CA PHE A 40 14.82 8.05 16.55
C PHE A 40 14.95 8.00 18.06
N ARG A 41 13.93 8.50 18.75
CA ARG A 41 13.81 8.41 20.20
C ARG A 41 12.47 7.80 20.57
N TYR A 42 12.52 6.78 21.42
CA TYR A 42 11.33 6.21 22.05
C TYR A 42 10.94 7.04 23.26
N LEU A 43 9.65 7.30 23.41
CA LEU A 43 9.09 8.09 24.50
C LEU A 43 7.69 7.59 24.85
N GLU A 44 7.26 7.85 26.08
CA GLU A 44 5.97 7.42 26.61
C GLU A 44 5.21 8.65 27.10
N LEU A 45 4.16 9.06 26.39
CA LEU A 45 3.37 10.23 26.76
C LEU A 45 2.28 9.86 27.75
N LYS A 46 2.08 10.69 28.78
CA LYS A 46 1.11 10.46 29.86
C LYS A 46 0.24 11.68 30.09
N LYS A 47 -1.08 11.48 30.12
CA LYS A 47 -2.03 12.51 30.55
C LYS A 47 -1.90 12.73 32.08
N PRO A 48 -1.87 13.98 32.59
CA PRO A 48 -2.07 15.27 31.92
C PRO A 48 -0.78 16.07 31.68
N PHE A 49 0.38 15.42 31.58
CA PHE A 49 1.68 16.12 31.54
C PHE A 49 2.15 16.29 30.09
N PRO A 50 2.02 17.49 29.49
CA PRO A 50 2.62 17.75 28.20
C PRO A 50 4.15 17.71 28.33
N GLU A 51 4.82 17.18 27.31
CA GLU A 51 6.28 17.14 27.24
C GLU A 51 6.78 18.13 26.18
N GLU A 52 7.82 18.88 26.50
CA GLU A 52 8.47 19.82 25.58
C GLU A 52 9.61 19.10 24.84
N ALA A 53 9.50 19.01 23.52
CA ALA A 53 10.53 18.48 22.63
C ALA A 53 11.41 19.59 22.08
N ILE A 54 12.72 19.54 22.34
CA ILE A 54 13.67 20.57 21.89
C ILE A 54 14.74 19.94 21.00
N LEU A 55 14.98 20.59 19.85
CA LEU A 55 16.13 20.33 18.99
C LEU A 55 17.09 21.53 19.05
N ARG A 56 18.34 21.30 19.47
CA ARG A 56 19.40 22.31 19.56
C ARG A 56 20.45 22.14 18.47
N HIS A 57 21.29 23.17 18.30
CA HIS A 57 22.47 23.14 17.43
C HIS A 57 22.14 22.87 15.94
N ILE A 58 21.03 23.43 15.45
CA ILE A 58 20.66 23.31 14.05
C ILE A 58 21.66 24.12 13.20
N SER A 59 22.28 23.45 12.23
CA SER A 59 23.25 24.06 11.31
C SER A 59 22.59 25.11 10.41
N SER A 60 23.35 26.12 9.99
CA SER A 60 22.86 27.23 9.16
C SER A 60 22.46 26.83 7.74
N ASN A 61 22.93 25.68 7.24
CA ASN A 61 22.57 25.13 5.92
C ASN A 61 21.20 24.43 5.88
N VAL A 62 20.59 24.17 7.03
CA VAL A 62 19.24 23.58 7.11
C VAL A 62 18.22 24.69 6.90
N THR A 63 17.20 24.55 6.07
CA THR A 63 16.14 25.58 5.91
C THR A 63 14.88 25.24 6.66
N PHE A 64 14.54 23.95 6.77
CA PHE A 64 13.38 23.49 7.51
C PHE A 64 13.64 22.15 8.19
N VAL A 65 12.86 21.89 9.23
CA VAL A 65 12.88 20.63 9.97
C VAL A 65 11.49 20.02 9.95
N ILE A 66 11.39 18.74 9.64
CA ILE A 66 10.17 17.95 9.81
C ILE A 66 10.31 17.18 11.12
N PHE A 67 9.48 17.49 12.10
CA PHE A 67 9.36 16.70 13.31
C PHE A 67 8.18 15.75 13.15
N GLN A 68 8.40 14.45 13.30
CA GLN A 68 7.33 13.45 13.21
C GLN A 68 7.28 12.59 14.48
N ILE A 69 6.06 12.20 14.86
CA ILE A 69 5.76 11.28 15.95
C ILE A 69 4.86 10.17 15.41
N HIS A 70 5.09 8.96 15.91
CA HIS A 70 4.31 7.79 15.55
C HIS A 70 3.93 6.97 16.78
N SER A 71 2.67 6.56 16.84
CA SER A 71 2.07 5.61 17.78
C SER A 71 1.29 4.54 17.01
N GLN A 72 0.92 3.43 17.66
CA GLN A 72 0.20 2.35 16.96
C GLN A 72 -1.27 2.64 16.66
N TYR A 73 -2.04 3.12 17.63
CA TYR A 73 -3.48 3.35 17.44
C TYR A 73 -4.03 4.49 18.28
N GLN A 74 -3.36 4.82 19.40
CA GLN A 74 -3.71 5.93 20.28
C GLN A 74 -3.25 7.26 19.68
N ASN A 75 -4.05 8.30 19.83
CA ASN A 75 -3.77 9.57 19.19
C ASN A 75 -2.81 10.41 20.04
N THR A 76 -1.85 11.02 19.35
CA THR A 76 -0.95 12.00 19.94
C THR A 76 -1.08 13.32 19.21
N THR A 77 -0.88 14.42 19.93
CA THR A 77 -0.89 15.76 19.35
C THR A 77 0.52 16.35 19.41
N ILE A 78 0.95 16.95 18.31
CA ILE A 78 2.14 17.80 18.26
C ILE A 78 1.67 19.23 18.00
N SER A 79 2.23 20.21 18.71
CA SER A 79 1.97 21.63 18.47
C SER A 79 3.22 22.50 18.52
N PHE A 80 3.17 23.67 17.88
CA PHE A 80 4.21 24.70 18.00
C PHE A 80 4.12 25.52 19.30
N SER A 81 2.98 25.47 19.99
CA SER A 81 2.72 26.23 21.23
C SER A 81 2.06 25.35 22.28
N GLU A 82 2.25 25.70 23.56
CA GLU A 82 1.59 25.03 24.70
C GLU A 82 0.06 25.02 24.57
N THR A 83 -0.52 26.08 24.02
CA THR A 83 -1.94 26.11 23.69
C THR A 83 -2.16 25.45 22.34
N LEU A 84 -3.13 24.55 22.27
CA LEU A 84 -3.55 23.90 21.03
C LEU A 84 -4.36 24.88 20.18
N LEU A 85 -3.72 25.41 19.14
CA LEU A 85 -4.41 26.18 18.11
C LEU A 85 -4.61 25.29 16.88
N PRO A 86 -5.80 25.30 16.25
CA PRO A 86 -6.09 24.44 15.10
C PRO A 86 -5.09 24.55 13.95
N ASN A 87 -4.52 25.73 13.71
CA ASN A 87 -3.54 25.99 12.65
C ASN A 87 -2.08 25.69 13.05
N ALA A 88 -1.84 25.29 14.30
CA ALA A 88 -0.52 25.10 14.87
C ALA A 88 -0.36 23.77 15.61
N SER A 89 -1.38 22.91 15.56
CA SER A 89 -1.39 21.60 16.21
C SER A 89 -2.00 20.55 15.29
N VAL A 90 -1.45 19.34 15.31
CA VAL A 90 -1.99 18.21 14.55
C VAL A 90 -2.10 17.00 15.46
N THR A 91 -3.25 16.33 15.42
CA THR A 91 -3.55 15.15 16.25
C THR A 91 -3.72 13.90 15.37
N GLY A 92 -3.15 12.77 15.78
CA GLY A 92 -3.31 11.47 15.13
C GLY A 92 -2.27 10.45 15.57
N THR A 93 -2.23 9.30 14.89
CA THR A 93 -1.26 8.22 15.17
C THR A 93 0.09 8.44 14.51
N ASP A 94 0.11 8.86 13.25
CA ASP A 94 1.32 9.20 12.50
C ASP A 94 1.22 10.65 12.05
N LYS A 95 1.85 11.56 12.79
CA LYS A 95 1.77 13.00 12.50
C LYS A 95 3.12 13.68 12.55
N GLY A 96 3.25 14.76 11.79
CA GLY A 96 4.40 15.62 11.84
C GLY A 96 4.09 17.07 11.49
N LEU A 97 5.05 17.93 11.83
CA LEU A 97 5.01 19.36 11.66
C LEU A 97 6.27 19.84 10.95
N VAL A 98 6.09 20.79 10.03
CA VAL A 98 7.21 21.48 9.36
C VAL A 98 7.54 22.78 10.08
N SER A 99 8.75 22.89 10.58
CA SER A 99 9.32 24.13 11.12
C SER A 99 10.23 24.79 10.10
N ILE A 100 9.77 25.87 9.46
CA ILE A 100 10.61 26.72 8.61
C ILE A 100 11.53 27.58 9.50
N LEU A 101 12.83 27.50 9.28
CA LEU A 101 13.83 28.15 10.12
C LEU A 101 14.09 29.60 9.69
N ARG A 102 14.16 30.50 10.68
CA ARG A 102 14.63 31.88 10.47
C ARG A 102 16.16 31.90 10.29
N PRO A 103 16.75 32.92 9.63
CA PRO A 103 18.19 32.97 9.31
C PRO A 103 19.12 32.59 10.47
N GLU A 104 18.92 33.16 11.66
CA GLU A 104 19.75 32.93 12.86
C GLU A 104 19.18 31.88 13.84
N GLN A 105 18.13 31.16 13.44
CA GLN A 105 17.51 30.17 14.31
C GLN A 105 18.35 28.90 14.37
N SER A 106 18.74 28.52 15.59
CA SER A 106 19.53 27.33 15.90
C SER A 106 18.82 26.35 16.83
N MET A 107 17.57 26.65 17.20
CA MET A 107 16.73 25.81 18.05
C MET A 107 15.28 25.75 17.55
N CYS A 108 14.66 24.58 17.72
CA CYS A 108 13.23 24.34 17.52
C CYS A 108 12.64 23.70 18.77
N THR A 109 11.41 24.08 19.08
CA THR A 109 10.64 23.59 20.22
C THR A 109 9.27 23.14 19.74
N TRP A 110 8.82 21.98 20.20
CA TRP A 110 7.49 21.44 19.95
C TRP A 110 6.90 20.95 21.27
N HIS A 111 5.57 20.98 21.39
CA HIS A 111 4.88 20.45 22.56
C HIS A 111 4.15 19.18 22.17
N LEU A 112 4.32 18.14 22.98
CA LEU A 112 3.76 16.81 22.78
C LEU A 112 2.76 16.52 23.87
N GLU A 113 1.59 16.04 23.48
CA GLU A 113 0.55 15.64 24.42
C GLU A 113 -0.22 14.43 23.91
N THR A 114 -0.92 13.78 24.83
CA THR A 114 -1.94 12.77 24.51
C THR A 114 -3.20 13.04 25.32
N LEU A 115 -4.35 12.82 24.67
CA LEU A 115 -5.64 12.89 25.31
C LEU A 115 -6.09 11.53 25.88
N ASP A 116 -5.38 10.47 25.54
CA ASP A 116 -5.68 9.10 25.95
C ASP A 116 -5.43 8.90 27.45
N PRO A 117 -6.24 8.05 28.12
CA PRO A 117 -6.13 7.79 29.54
C PRO A 117 -4.95 6.87 29.89
N GLU A 118 -4.57 5.99 28.96
CA GLU A 118 -3.44 5.07 29.11
C GLU A 118 -2.16 5.72 28.56
N PRO A 119 -0.99 5.39 29.12
CA PRO A 119 0.28 5.85 28.55
C PRO A 119 0.47 5.35 27.11
N VAL A 120 0.86 6.26 26.21
CA VAL A 120 1.04 5.96 24.79
C VAL A 120 2.52 5.81 24.48
N GLN A 121 2.94 4.66 23.93
CA GLN A 121 4.29 4.52 23.41
C GLN A 121 4.42 5.21 22.05
N ASN A 122 5.51 5.95 21.88
CA ASN A 122 5.76 6.74 20.70
C ASN A 122 7.20 6.58 20.24
N VAL A 123 7.40 6.72 18.93
CA VAL A 123 8.72 7.01 18.36
C VAL A 123 8.66 8.36 17.66
N ALA A 124 9.62 9.24 17.97
CA ALA A 124 9.73 10.54 17.35
C ALA A 124 11.11 10.74 16.72
N ILE A 125 11.16 11.52 15.63
CA ILE A 125 12.39 11.86 14.94
C ILE A 125 12.27 13.25 14.30
N PRO A 126 13.27 14.13 14.49
CA PRO A 126 13.43 15.33 13.68
C PRO A 126 14.35 15.08 12.48
N LEU A 127 13.87 15.41 11.29
CA LEU A 127 14.61 15.34 10.03
C LEU A 127 14.88 16.76 9.50
N SER A 128 16.12 17.04 9.11
CA SER A 128 16.56 18.35 8.62
C SER A 128 16.76 18.35 7.11
N TYR A 129 16.32 19.42 6.44
CA TYR A 129 16.40 19.57 5.00
C TYR A 129 16.99 20.92 4.59
N SER A 130 17.52 21.00 3.38
CA SER A 130 18.21 22.16 2.81
C SER A 130 17.29 23.02 1.94
N GLU A 131 17.79 24.18 1.48
CA GLU A 131 17.05 25.08 0.58
C GLU A 131 16.70 24.45 -0.78
N SER A 132 17.46 23.44 -1.19
CA SER A 132 17.26 22.74 -2.46
C SER A 132 16.24 21.60 -2.35
N ASP A 133 15.87 21.20 -1.14
CA ASP A 133 14.96 20.10 -0.91
C ASP A 133 13.51 20.57 -1.03
N PRO A 134 12.64 19.84 -1.76
CA PRO A 134 11.22 20.17 -1.86
C PRO A 134 10.55 20.10 -0.48
N ILE A 135 9.55 20.95 -0.24
CA ILE A 135 8.83 21.04 1.03
C ILE A 135 7.51 20.28 0.92
N PRO A 136 7.36 19.09 1.55
CA PRO A 136 6.11 18.34 1.58
C PRO A 136 4.97 19.17 2.12
N GLY A 137 3.84 19.19 1.42
CA GLY A 137 2.66 19.94 1.83
C GLY A 137 2.78 21.46 1.79
N GLY A 138 3.85 22.02 1.20
CA GLY A 138 4.07 23.46 1.12
C GLY A 138 3.04 24.24 0.27
N CYS A 139 2.13 23.54 -0.42
CA CYS A 139 1.01 24.11 -1.14
C CYS A 139 -0.32 23.52 -0.65
N ASN A 140 -0.48 23.42 0.67
CA ASN A 140 -1.72 22.94 1.28
C ASN A 140 -2.84 23.98 1.16
N LEU A 141 -4.03 23.51 0.76
CA LEU A 141 -5.28 24.29 0.72
C LEU A 141 -6.45 23.53 1.37
N GLU A 142 -6.24 22.28 1.80
CA GLU A 142 -7.30 21.37 2.24
C GLU A 142 -7.26 21.12 3.76
N PHE A 143 -6.08 21.10 4.37
CA PHE A 143 -5.89 20.76 5.78
C PHE A 143 -5.62 21.98 6.67
N ASP A 144 -5.72 21.80 7.99
CA ASP A 144 -5.74 22.90 8.96
C ASP A 144 -4.41 23.64 9.13
N VAL A 145 -3.27 22.98 8.90
CA VAL A 145 -1.93 23.58 9.03
C VAL A 145 -1.43 24.13 7.70
N ASP A 146 -0.77 25.29 7.71
CA ASP A 146 -0.33 25.97 6.47
C ASP A 146 0.60 25.10 5.60
N ILE A 147 1.50 24.34 6.23
CA ILE A 147 2.37 23.37 5.58
C ILE A 147 2.11 22.00 6.18
N ASP A 148 1.51 21.11 5.39
CA ASP A 148 1.07 19.81 5.88
C ASP A 148 1.85 18.63 5.28
N PRO A 149 2.88 18.10 5.99
CA PRO A 149 3.69 17.01 5.50
C PRO A 149 3.02 15.63 5.71
N ASN A 150 1.77 15.60 6.16
CA ASN A 150 1.10 14.37 6.57
C ASN A 150 0.39 13.66 5.42
N ILE A 151 0.38 12.34 5.50
CA ILE A 151 -0.44 11.49 4.64
C ILE A 151 -1.71 11.12 5.41
N TYR A 152 -2.86 11.42 4.82
CA TYR A 152 -4.17 11.07 5.34
C TYR A 152 -4.62 9.74 4.75
N LEU A 153 -5.11 8.86 5.62
CA LEU A 153 -5.50 7.52 5.24
C LEU A 153 -6.99 7.32 5.50
N GLU A 154 -7.69 6.89 4.47
CA GLU A 154 -9.08 6.44 4.54
C GLU A 154 -9.13 4.99 4.10
N TYR A 155 -9.79 4.13 4.85
CA TYR A 155 -9.92 2.72 4.45
C TYR A 155 -11.33 2.19 4.67
N ASN A 156 -11.70 1.27 3.80
CA ASN A 156 -12.86 0.41 3.94
C ASN A 156 -12.45 -1.06 3.77
N PHE A 157 -13.42 -1.97 3.67
CA PHE A 157 -13.12 -3.39 3.56
C PHE A 157 -12.35 -3.79 2.29
N PHE A 158 -12.46 -3.00 1.23
CA PHE A 158 -11.95 -3.31 -0.10
C PHE A 158 -10.78 -2.44 -0.49
N GLU A 159 -10.79 -1.19 -0.05
CA GLU A 159 -9.91 -0.15 -0.56
C GLU A 159 -9.35 0.69 0.59
N THR A 160 -8.05 0.97 0.51
CA THR A 160 -7.32 1.92 1.34
C THR A 160 -6.84 3.03 0.43
N THR A 161 -7.30 4.25 0.67
CA THR A 161 -6.93 5.43 -0.09
C THR A 161 -6.05 6.32 0.77
N ILE A 162 -4.90 6.70 0.23
CA ILE A 162 -4.06 7.74 0.80
C ILE A 162 -4.31 9.07 0.08
N LYS A 163 -4.21 10.17 0.82
CA LYS A 163 -4.32 11.54 0.33
C LYS A 163 -3.23 12.38 0.99
N PHE A 164 -2.66 13.33 0.28
CA PHE A 164 -1.64 14.22 0.84
C PHE A 164 -1.66 15.58 0.15
N ALA A 165 -1.22 16.62 0.86
CA ALA A 165 -1.13 17.96 0.30
C ALA A 165 0.02 18.06 -0.72
N PRO A 166 -0.14 18.81 -1.83
CA PRO A 166 0.93 19.03 -2.79
C PRO A 166 2.14 19.74 -2.15
N ALA A 167 3.34 19.35 -2.59
CA ALA A 167 4.59 19.96 -2.15
C ALA A 167 4.87 21.29 -2.88
N ASN A 168 5.73 22.10 -2.29
CA ASN A 168 6.30 23.29 -2.91
C ASN A 168 7.81 23.14 -3.12
N LEU A 169 8.40 24.01 -3.94
CA LEU A 169 9.85 24.08 -4.11
C LEU A 169 10.51 24.56 -2.81
N GLY A 170 11.72 24.07 -2.53
CA GLY A 170 12.56 24.59 -1.47
C GLY A 170 12.98 26.03 -1.73
N TYR A 171 13.22 26.77 -0.65
CA TYR A 171 13.68 28.16 -0.68
C TYR A 171 14.61 28.47 0.49
N ALA A 172 15.45 29.50 0.32
CA ALA A 172 16.44 29.93 1.31
C ALA A 172 15.81 30.50 2.59
N ARG A 173 16.53 30.46 3.71
CA ARG A 173 16.07 31.04 4.98
C ARG A 173 15.75 32.54 4.82
N GLY A 174 14.57 32.95 5.25
CA GLY A 174 14.14 34.35 5.20
C GLY A 174 13.73 34.84 3.81
N ALA A 175 13.78 33.99 2.78
CA ALA A 175 13.12 34.27 1.51
C ALA A 175 11.62 33.95 1.59
N ASP A 176 10.83 34.63 0.77
CA ASP A 176 9.40 34.34 0.64
C ASP A 176 9.19 33.02 -0.11
N PRO A 177 8.19 32.21 0.28
CA PRO A 177 7.89 30.95 -0.37
C PRO A 177 7.48 31.18 -1.84
N PRO A 178 7.91 30.33 -2.78
CA PRO A 178 7.44 30.37 -4.16
C PRO A 178 5.92 30.23 -4.24
N SER A 179 5.26 31.02 -5.09
CA SER A 179 3.80 30.96 -5.21
C SER A 179 3.33 29.65 -5.83
N CYS A 180 2.35 29.01 -5.18
CA CYS A 180 1.69 27.81 -5.68
C CYS A 180 0.80 28.15 -6.89
N ASP A 181 0.89 27.35 -7.96
CA ASP A 181 -0.05 27.33 -9.11
C ASP A 181 -0.25 28.63 -9.91
N VAL A 182 0.69 29.57 -9.80
CA VAL A 182 0.68 30.79 -10.64
C VAL A 182 1.23 30.52 -12.04
N LYS A 183 2.20 29.61 -12.16
CA LYS A 183 2.86 29.22 -13.42
C LYS A 183 3.04 27.71 -13.45
N THR A 184 3.01 27.13 -14.64
CA THR A 184 3.31 25.70 -14.90
C THR A 184 4.71 25.49 -15.49
N GLY A 185 5.56 26.53 -15.44
CA GLY A 185 6.92 26.50 -15.98
C GLY A 185 7.91 25.69 -15.12
N PRO A 186 9.17 25.58 -15.55
CA PRO A 186 10.20 24.84 -14.82
C PRO A 186 10.52 25.41 -13.43
N ASP A 187 10.24 26.70 -13.19
CA ASP A 187 10.45 27.36 -11.90
C ASP A 187 9.25 27.21 -10.94
N SER A 188 8.35 26.28 -11.24
CA SER A 188 7.13 26.05 -10.45
C SER A 188 7.12 24.65 -9.84
N ARG A 189 6.24 24.45 -8.85
CA ARG A 189 6.02 23.13 -8.25
C ARG A 189 5.60 22.04 -9.27
N TRP A 190 5.14 22.43 -10.46
CA TRP A 190 4.66 21.49 -11.48
C TRP A 190 5.73 20.54 -12.00
N ARG A 191 7.02 20.85 -11.80
CA ARG A 191 8.13 19.93 -12.12
C ARG A 191 8.28 18.77 -11.12
N LEU A 192 7.71 18.89 -9.93
CA LEU A 192 7.90 17.91 -8.86
C LEU A 192 7.19 16.60 -9.22
N GLN A 193 7.81 15.48 -8.83
CA GLN A 193 7.26 14.13 -9.00
C GLN A 193 7.08 13.49 -7.63
N TYR A 194 5.99 12.74 -7.46
CA TYR A 194 5.68 12.05 -6.21
C TYR A 194 5.78 10.55 -6.42
N ASP A 195 6.76 9.92 -5.79
CA ASP A 195 6.91 8.48 -5.80
C ASP A 195 6.19 7.90 -4.58
N VAL A 196 5.20 7.05 -4.81
CA VAL A 196 4.43 6.42 -3.74
C VAL A 196 5.00 5.03 -3.45
N TYR A 197 5.33 4.79 -2.19
CA TYR A 197 5.93 3.56 -1.69
C TYR A 197 4.98 2.83 -0.74
N GLN A 198 5.06 1.50 -0.79
CA GLN A 198 4.33 0.59 0.08
C GLN A 198 5.31 -0.38 0.75
N TYR A 199 5.18 -0.56 2.06
CA TYR A 199 5.96 -1.50 2.86
C TYR A 199 5.03 -2.38 3.68
N PHE A 200 5.11 -3.70 3.47
CA PHE A 200 4.34 -4.67 4.24
C PHE A 200 5.06 -5.04 5.54
N LEU A 201 4.33 -4.98 6.65
CA LEU A 201 4.79 -5.49 7.94
C LEU A 201 4.77 -7.02 7.97
N PRO A 202 5.50 -7.67 8.91
CA PRO A 202 5.42 -9.11 9.10
C PRO A 202 3.98 -9.57 9.31
N GLU A 203 3.57 -10.64 8.62
CA GLU A 203 2.21 -11.16 8.73
C GLU A 203 1.94 -11.66 10.17
N ASN A 204 0.73 -11.43 10.68
CA ASN A 204 0.27 -11.89 12.01
C ASN A 204 1.04 -11.32 13.22
N ASP A 205 1.88 -10.31 13.02
CA ASP A 205 2.54 -9.58 14.10
C ASP A 205 1.94 -8.16 14.20
N LEU A 206 1.08 -7.98 15.21
CA LEU A 206 0.41 -6.71 15.50
C LEU A 206 1.01 -6.02 16.74
N THR A 207 2.25 -6.35 17.10
CA THR A 207 2.91 -5.73 18.26
C THR A 207 3.36 -4.30 17.95
N GLU A 208 3.23 -3.43 18.96
CA GLU A 208 3.60 -2.01 18.84
C GLU A 208 5.10 -1.84 18.56
N GLU A 209 5.95 -2.64 19.21
CA GLU A 209 7.40 -2.54 19.06
C GLU A 209 7.87 -2.90 17.64
N VAL A 210 7.18 -3.83 16.99
CA VAL A 210 7.48 -4.24 15.62
C VAL A 210 7.09 -3.13 14.65
N LEU A 211 5.89 -2.56 14.80
CA LEU A 211 5.48 -1.39 14.01
C LEU A 211 6.48 -0.24 14.14
N LEU A 212 6.76 0.20 15.37
CA LEU A 212 7.63 1.35 15.63
C LEU A 212 9.05 1.13 15.10
N ARG A 213 9.57 -0.11 15.15
CA ARG A 213 10.86 -0.48 14.54
C ARG A 213 10.82 -0.40 13.01
N HIS A 214 9.74 -0.84 12.38
CA HIS A 214 9.61 -0.84 10.92
C HIS A 214 9.35 0.57 10.35
N LEU A 215 8.66 1.44 11.11
CA LEU A 215 8.50 2.85 10.78
C LEU A 215 9.83 3.58 10.63
N GLN A 216 10.86 3.18 11.39
CA GLN A 216 12.20 3.77 11.25
C GLN A 216 12.75 3.61 9.83
N ARG A 217 12.53 2.45 9.22
CA ARG A 217 12.96 2.15 7.83
C ARG A 217 12.17 2.92 6.78
N MET A 218 11.06 3.55 7.18
CA MET A 218 10.13 4.27 6.32
C MET A 218 10.17 5.78 6.53
N ALA A 219 11.07 6.32 7.36
CA ALA A 219 11.16 7.77 7.60
C ALA A 219 12.09 8.49 6.62
N GLU A 220 13.31 7.99 6.42
CA GLU A 220 14.32 8.63 5.58
C GLU A 220 14.24 8.14 4.13
N VAL A 221 14.44 9.05 3.16
CA VAL A 221 14.40 8.74 1.73
C VAL A 221 15.26 7.53 1.33
N PRO A 222 16.55 7.43 1.72
CA PRO A 222 17.38 6.29 1.30
C PRO A 222 16.88 4.96 1.89
N GLN A 223 16.33 5.00 3.10
CA GLN A 223 15.82 3.81 3.78
C GLN A 223 14.52 3.35 3.14
N VAL A 224 13.63 4.26 2.78
CA VAL A 224 12.38 3.96 2.07
C VAL A 224 12.71 3.31 0.72
N GLN A 225 13.62 3.90 -0.05
CA GLN A 225 14.01 3.38 -1.37
C GLN A 225 14.68 2.00 -1.30
N ALA A 226 15.37 1.68 -0.20
CA ALA A 226 16.04 0.40 -0.02
C ALA A 226 15.11 -0.72 0.49
N ASN A 227 14.05 -0.38 1.23
CA ASN A 227 13.22 -1.37 1.94
C ASN A 227 11.80 -1.51 1.36
N ALA A 228 11.26 -0.47 0.72
CA ALA A 228 9.88 -0.44 0.25
C ALA A 228 9.76 -0.61 -1.27
N VAL A 229 8.58 -1.02 -1.71
CA VAL A 229 8.26 -1.18 -3.13
C VAL A 229 7.65 0.13 -3.64
N LYS A 230 8.24 0.69 -4.70
CA LYS A 230 7.67 1.82 -5.43
C LYS A 230 6.48 1.33 -6.26
N VAL A 231 5.28 1.86 -5.98
CA VAL A 231 4.04 1.42 -6.64
C VAL A 231 3.71 2.30 -7.85
N VAL A 232 3.74 3.62 -7.67
CA VAL A 232 3.35 4.58 -8.71
C VAL A 232 4.17 5.87 -8.60
N THR A 233 4.35 6.56 -9.73
CA THR A 233 4.87 7.93 -9.77
C THR A 233 3.74 8.84 -10.23
N LEU A 234 3.41 9.84 -9.42
CA LEU A 234 2.44 10.88 -9.77
C LEU A 234 3.18 12.13 -10.21
N THR A 235 2.61 12.81 -11.19
CA THR A 235 3.03 14.13 -11.64
C THR A 235 2.14 15.22 -11.04
N ALA A 236 2.41 16.49 -11.32
CA ALA A 236 1.59 17.58 -10.83
C ALA A 236 0.17 17.63 -11.46
N ASP A 237 -0.03 16.99 -12.61
CA ASP A 237 -1.34 16.86 -13.26
C ASP A 237 -2.21 15.79 -12.58
N ASP A 238 -1.58 14.84 -11.88
CA ASP A 238 -2.28 13.76 -11.20
C ASP A 238 -2.84 14.23 -9.87
N LYS A 239 -3.97 13.64 -9.47
CA LYS A 239 -4.51 13.86 -8.12
C LYS A 239 -3.54 13.29 -7.09
N THR A 240 -3.27 14.03 -6.00
CA THR A 240 -2.46 13.59 -4.85
C THR A 240 -3.20 12.58 -3.96
N SER A 241 -3.78 11.56 -4.61
CA SER A 241 -4.52 10.49 -3.95
C SER A 241 -4.33 9.18 -4.71
N VAL A 242 -4.02 8.11 -3.98
CA VAL A 242 -3.81 6.77 -4.53
C VAL A 242 -4.59 5.76 -3.72
N SER A 243 -5.22 4.83 -4.40
CA SER A 243 -5.99 3.75 -3.79
C SER A 243 -5.28 2.41 -3.93
N PHE A 244 -5.36 1.62 -2.87
CA PHE A 244 -4.79 0.29 -2.74
C PHE A 244 -5.85 -0.70 -2.29
N SER A 245 -5.62 -1.99 -2.52
CA SER A 245 -6.47 -3.03 -1.94
C SER A 245 -6.28 -3.12 -0.42
N SER A 246 -7.37 -3.08 0.34
CA SER A 246 -7.35 -3.27 1.79
C SER A 246 -7.11 -4.74 2.16
N LEU A 247 -6.06 -5.00 2.92
CA LEU A 247 -5.77 -6.31 3.50
C LEU A 247 -5.99 -6.23 5.01
N ARG A 248 -7.14 -6.69 5.49
CA ARG A 248 -7.45 -6.63 6.93
C ARG A 248 -6.42 -7.40 7.74
N GLY A 249 -5.95 -6.79 8.82
CA GLY A 249 -5.02 -7.37 9.77
C GLY A 249 -3.60 -7.57 9.24
N GLN A 250 -3.36 -7.20 7.98
CA GLN A 250 -2.02 -7.08 7.43
C GLN A 250 -1.56 -5.63 7.65
N GLY A 251 -0.49 -5.45 8.40
CA GLY A 251 0.10 -4.14 8.60
C GLY A 251 0.78 -3.64 7.33
N VAL A 252 0.51 -2.39 6.95
CA VAL A 252 1.11 -1.72 5.79
C VAL A 252 1.50 -0.30 6.17
N ILE A 253 2.71 0.10 5.80
CA ILE A 253 3.21 1.48 5.92
C ILE A 253 3.28 2.08 4.52
N TYR A 254 2.65 3.24 4.34
CA TYR A 254 2.71 4.05 3.13
C TYR A 254 3.61 5.24 3.34
N ASN A 255 4.42 5.56 2.33
CA ASN A 255 5.16 6.80 2.29
C ASN A 255 5.17 7.38 0.87
N VAL A 256 5.32 8.70 0.77
CA VAL A 256 5.42 9.44 -0.48
C VAL A 256 6.75 10.19 -0.46
N ILE A 257 7.56 10.03 -1.51
CA ILE A 257 8.79 10.79 -1.70
C ILE A 257 8.54 11.80 -2.81
N VAL A 258 8.61 13.08 -2.47
CA VAL A 258 8.63 14.14 -3.47
C VAL A 258 10.06 14.32 -3.98
N ARG A 259 10.21 14.33 -5.30
CA ARG A 259 11.50 14.47 -5.99
C ARG A 259 11.48 15.70 -6.89
N ASP A 260 12.56 16.44 -6.84
CA ASP A 260 12.87 17.50 -7.79
C ASP A 260 13.80 16.93 -8.88
N PRO A 261 13.31 16.69 -10.11
CA PRO A 261 14.12 16.10 -11.17
C PRO A 261 15.24 17.02 -11.69
N PHE A 262 15.18 18.32 -11.40
CA PHE A 262 16.16 19.29 -11.89
C PHE A 262 17.27 19.54 -10.86
N LEU A 263 16.94 19.59 -9.57
CA LEU A 263 17.95 19.67 -8.50
C LEU A 263 18.44 18.28 -8.03
N ASN A 264 17.76 17.21 -8.44
CA ASN A 264 18.01 15.83 -8.02
C ASN A 264 17.99 15.67 -6.48
N THR A 265 17.12 16.44 -5.84
CA THR A 265 16.86 16.43 -4.40
C THR A 265 15.50 15.79 -4.12
N SER A 266 15.32 15.30 -2.90
CA SER A 266 14.11 14.56 -2.55
C SER A 266 13.84 14.59 -1.07
N THR A 267 12.56 14.69 -0.73
CA THR A 267 12.07 14.76 0.64
C THR A 267 10.96 13.75 0.82
N ALA A 268 10.93 13.07 1.97
CA ALA A 268 9.84 12.16 2.32
C ALA A 268 8.72 12.93 3.05
N TYR A 269 7.47 12.56 2.76
CA TYR A 269 6.34 12.88 3.62
C TYR A 269 6.41 12.07 4.92
N VAL A 270 5.60 12.44 5.90
CA VAL A 270 5.47 11.67 7.14
C VAL A 270 4.79 10.34 6.80
N PRO A 271 5.44 9.19 7.06
CA PRO A 271 4.87 7.90 6.73
C PRO A 271 3.61 7.65 7.58
N THR A 272 2.61 6.99 7.01
CA THR A 272 1.39 6.59 7.72
C THR A 272 1.20 5.09 7.63
N HIS A 273 0.67 4.48 8.68
CA HIS A 273 0.44 3.05 8.72
C HIS A 273 -1.05 2.71 8.89
N THR A 274 -1.42 1.50 8.49
CA THR A 274 -2.74 0.93 8.73
C THR A 274 -2.70 -0.58 8.77
N TYR A 275 -3.69 -1.17 9.45
CA TYR A 275 -3.99 -2.59 9.41
C TYR A 275 -5.32 -2.87 8.70
N ALA A 276 -5.94 -1.84 8.09
CA ALA A 276 -7.30 -1.87 7.53
C ALA A 276 -8.35 -2.42 8.52
N CYS A 277 -8.13 -2.22 9.82
CA CYS A 277 -8.99 -2.60 10.93
C CYS A 277 -8.71 -1.68 12.12
N SER A 278 -9.62 -1.65 13.09
CA SER A 278 -9.47 -0.91 14.35
C SER A 278 -9.10 -1.87 15.48
N PHE A 279 -8.25 -1.41 16.41
CA PHE A 279 -7.93 -2.14 17.64
C PHE A 279 -9.02 -1.96 18.72
N GLU A 280 -9.76 -0.85 18.68
CA GLU A 280 -10.75 -0.47 19.69
C GLU A 280 -12.16 -1.02 19.41
N ALA A 281 -12.44 -1.45 18.18
CA ALA A 281 -13.75 -1.93 17.80
C ALA A 281 -14.13 -3.23 18.53
N GLU A 282 -15.26 -3.25 19.24
CA GLU A 282 -15.77 -4.45 19.95
C GLU A 282 -16.04 -5.63 19.01
N GLU A 283 -16.50 -5.37 17.76
CA GLU A 283 -16.73 -6.37 16.74
C GLU A 283 -15.81 -6.18 15.52
N GLY A 284 -14.99 -7.19 15.23
CA GLY A 284 -14.09 -7.17 14.06
C GLY A 284 -12.81 -6.38 14.28
N ASN A 285 -12.27 -6.43 15.51
CA ASN A 285 -10.94 -5.92 15.83
C ASN A 285 -9.85 -6.61 14.99
N CYS A 286 -8.67 -5.99 14.96
CA CYS A 286 -7.53 -6.54 14.24
C CYS A 286 -7.12 -7.94 14.72
N SER A 287 -7.32 -8.27 16.00
CA SER A 287 -6.96 -9.57 16.57
C SER A 287 -7.95 -10.70 16.24
N SER A 288 -9.19 -10.39 15.87
CA SER A 288 -10.23 -11.34 15.46
C SER A 288 -10.31 -11.39 13.94
N LEU A 289 -9.17 -11.65 13.29
CA LEU A 289 -9.11 -11.90 11.85
C LEU A 289 -10.00 -13.09 11.49
N GLY A 290 -11.13 -12.76 10.88
CA GLY A 290 -12.13 -13.69 10.38
C GLY A 290 -13.30 -13.86 11.33
N ARG A 291 -14.45 -13.27 10.94
CA ARG A 291 -15.75 -13.52 11.58
C ARG A 291 -16.01 -15.02 11.62
N VAL A 292 -16.62 -15.50 12.71
CA VAL A 292 -17.03 -16.90 12.85
C VAL A 292 -17.91 -17.32 11.67
N SER A 293 -18.78 -16.43 11.18
CA SER A 293 -19.61 -16.64 10.00
C SER A 293 -18.80 -16.98 8.74
N THR A 294 -17.72 -16.24 8.47
CA THR A 294 -16.82 -16.49 7.34
C THR A 294 -16.08 -17.83 7.49
N LYS A 295 -15.59 -18.14 8.69
CA LYS A 295 -14.91 -19.42 8.99
C LYS A 295 -15.86 -20.60 8.76
N VAL A 296 -17.09 -20.52 9.28
CA VAL A 296 -18.12 -21.55 9.10
C VAL A 296 -18.51 -21.68 7.62
N PHE A 297 -18.72 -20.55 6.94
CA PHE A 297 -19.09 -20.56 5.52
C PHE A 297 -18.00 -21.22 4.67
N PHE A 298 -16.75 -20.77 4.75
CA PHE A 298 -15.68 -21.35 3.94
C PHE A 298 -15.35 -22.80 4.29
N THR A 299 -15.44 -23.20 5.56
CA THR A 299 -15.25 -24.62 5.94
C THR A 299 -16.35 -25.51 5.37
N LEU A 300 -17.62 -25.08 5.39
CA LEU A 300 -18.70 -25.80 4.74
C LEU A 300 -18.49 -25.92 3.22
N PHE A 301 -18.12 -24.82 2.55
CA PHE A 301 -17.84 -24.84 1.10
C PHE A 301 -16.62 -25.69 0.75
N ALA A 302 -15.58 -25.71 1.59
CA ALA A 302 -14.42 -26.58 1.39
C ALA A 302 -14.80 -28.06 1.50
N LEU A 303 -15.63 -28.43 2.50
CA LEU A 303 -16.14 -29.80 2.66
C LEU A 303 -17.03 -30.21 1.48
N LEU A 304 -17.93 -29.32 1.03
CA LEU A 304 -18.78 -29.55 -0.14
C LEU A 304 -17.97 -29.65 -1.43
N GLY A 305 -16.95 -28.79 -1.59
CA GLY A 305 -16.02 -28.85 -2.72
C GLY A 305 -15.25 -30.16 -2.76
N LEU A 306 -14.73 -30.61 -1.61
CA LEU A 306 -14.05 -31.90 -1.49
C LEU A 306 -14.99 -33.06 -1.83
N PHE A 307 -16.25 -33.01 -1.37
CA PHE A 307 -17.26 -34.00 -1.74
C PHE A 307 -17.49 -34.07 -3.25
N ILE A 308 -17.57 -32.92 -3.94
CA ILE A 308 -17.75 -32.87 -5.40
C ILE A 308 -16.49 -33.40 -6.11
N CYS A 309 -15.29 -33.08 -5.64
CA CYS A 309 -14.05 -33.59 -6.25
C CYS A 309 -13.97 -35.11 -6.25
N PHE A 310 -14.44 -35.79 -5.19
CA PHE A 310 -14.40 -37.26 -5.11
C PHE A 310 -15.64 -37.96 -5.68
N PHE A 311 -16.84 -37.39 -5.49
CA PHE A 311 -18.11 -38.04 -5.80
C PHE A 311 -18.90 -37.37 -6.94
N GLY A 312 -18.42 -36.24 -7.48
CA GLY A 312 -19.11 -35.44 -8.50
C GLY A 312 -19.46 -36.24 -9.76
N HIS A 313 -18.50 -37.01 -10.28
CA HIS A 313 -18.72 -37.87 -11.46
C HIS A 313 -19.85 -38.89 -11.27
N ARG A 314 -20.09 -39.36 -10.04
CA ARG A 314 -21.19 -40.29 -9.74
C ARG A 314 -22.53 -39.59 -9.64
N PHE A 315 -22.54 -38.31 -9.25
CA PHE A 315 -23.74 -37.52 -8.99
C PHE A 315 -23.77 -36.24 -9.84
N TRP A 316 -23.85 -36.41 -11.16
CA TRP A 316 -23.89 -35.30 -12.14
C TRP A 316 -24.94 -34.22 -11.84
N LYS A 317 -26.12 -34.60 -11.33
CA LYS A 317 -27.17 -33.63 -10.93
C LYS A 317 -26.73 -32.70 -9.79
N THR A 318 -25.95 -33.23 -8.86
CA THR A 318 -25.43 -32.49 -7.71
C THR A 318 -24.31 -31.55 -8.16
N GLU A 319 -23.46 -31.99 -9.08
CA GLU A 319 -22.42 -31.15 -9.69
C GLU A 319 -23.04 -29.92 -10.40
N LEU A 320 -24.08 -30.14 -11.21
CA LEU A 320 -24.81 -29.04 -11.87
C LEU A 320 -25.41 -28.03 -10.88
N PHE A 321 -25.97 -28.51 -9.76
CA PHE A 321 -26.48 -27.62 -8.71
C PHE A 321 -25.39 -26.69 -8.16
N PHE A 322 -24.21 -27.24 -7.84
CA PHE A 322 -23.12 -26.46 -7.27
C PHE A 322 -22.50 -25.47 -8.26
N ILE A 323 -22.38 -25.83 -9.54
CA ILE A 323 -21.92 -24.91 -10.57
C ILE A 323 -22.89 -23.74 -10.75
N GLY A 324 -24.20 -24.02 -10.79
CA GLY A 324 -25.22 -22.97 -10.83
C GLY A 324 -25.21 -22.09 -9.56
N PHE A 325 -24.97 -22.71 -8.40
CA PHE A 325 -24.81 -21.99 -7.13
C PHE A 325 -23.63 -21.03 -7.16
N ILE A 326 -22.45 -21.49 -7.60
CA ILE A 326 -21.24 -20.66 -7.65
C ILE A 326 -21.42 -19.53 -8.65
N PHE A 327 -21.93 -19.83 -9.85
CA PHE A 327 -22.09 -18.82 -10.91
C PHE A 327 -23.04 -17.68 -10.49
N VAL A 328 -24.26 -18.03 -10.06
CA VAL A 328 -25.25 -17.03 -9.65
C VAL A 328 -24.86 -16.38 -8.33
N GLY A 329 -24.38 -17.17 -7.36
CA GLY A 329 -23.93 -16.66 -6.07
C GLY A 329 -22.81 -15.64 -6.21
N PHE A 330 -21.79 -15.93 -7.02
CA PHE A 330 -20.67 -15.03 -7.25
C PHE A 330 -21.12 -13.69 -7.87
N PHE A 331 -21.94 -13.74 -8.92
CA PHE A 331 -22.44 -12.54 -9.58
C PHE A 331 -23.31 -11.68 -8.65
N PHE A 332 -24.24 -12.31 -7.91
CA PHE A 332 -25.07 -11.59 -6.95
C PHE A 332 -24.28 -11.07 -5.75
N TYR A 333 -23.26 -11.78 -5.28
CA TYR A 333 -22.39 -11.29 -4.20
C TYR A 333 -21.71 -9.97 -4.60
N ILE A 334 -21.18 -9.89 -5.82
CA ILE A 334 -20.57 -8.67 -6.35
C ILE A 334 -21.61 -7.56 -6.46
N LEU A 335 -22.78 -7.85 -7.05
CA LEU A 335 -23.85 -6.88 -7.26
C LEU A 335 -24.35 -6.30 -5.92
N ILE A 336 -24.63 -7.15 -4.94
CA ILE A 336 -25.09 -6.75 -3.60
C ILE A 336 -24.01 -5.92 -2.92
N THR A 337 -22.74 -6.34 -3.02
CA THR A 337 -21.61 -5.62 -2.41
C THR A 337 -21.43 -4.23 -2.98
N ARG A 338 -21.67 -4.04 -4.28
CA ARG A 338 -21.51 -2.75 -4.96
C ARG A 338 -22.71 -1.82 -4.81
N LEU A 339 -23.92 -2.37 -4.83
CA LEU A 339 -25.15 -1.57 -4.86
C LEU A 339 -25.76 -1.32 -3.49
N THR A 340 -25.36 -2.07 -2.46
CA THR A 340 -26.04 -2.00 -1.15
C THR A 340 -25.06 -1.96 0.03
N PRO A 341 -25.24 -1.04 1.00
CA PRO A 341 -24.46 -0.98 2.22
C PRO A 341 -25.00 -1.95 3.30
N ILE A 342 -25.18 -3.23 2.94
CA ILE A 342 -25.75 -4.25 3.84
C ILE A 342 -24.65 -4.89 4.71
N LYS A 343 -24.99 -5.20 5.96
CA LYS A 343 -24.13 -5.95 6.90
C LYS A 343 -23.63 -7.24 6.26
N TYR A 344 -22.37 -7.58 6.52
CA TYR A 344 -21.69 -8.71 5.89
C TYR A 344 -22.42 -10.05 6.08
N ASP A 345 -22.92 -10.34 7.28
CA ASP A 345 -23.59 -11.63 7.56
C ASP A 345 -24.90 -11.78 6.78
N VAL A 346 -25.68 -10.69 6.68
CA VAL A 346 -26.90 -10.65 5.88
C VAL A 346 -26.60 -10.83 4.39
N ARG A 347 -25.54 -10.19 3.90
CA ARG A 347 -25.08 -10.34 2.52
C ARG A 347 -24.68 -11.79 2.19
N LEU A 348 -24.00 -12.49 3.09
CA LEU A 348 -23.70 -13.91 2.90
C LEU A 348 -24.98 -14.76 2.80
N ILE A 349 -25.96 -14.51 3.65
CA ILE A 349 -27.25 -15.24 3.62
C ILE A 349 -27.98 -15.00 2.31
N VAL A 350 -28.12 -13.73 1.89
CA VAL A 350 -28.79 -13.39 0.62
C VAL A 350 -28.07 -14.01 -0.57
N THR A 351 -26.73 -14.00 -0.56
CA THR A 351 -25.91 -14.64 -1.59
C THR A 351 -26.15 -16.14 -1.64
N ALA A 352 -26.22 -16.81 -0.48
CA ALA A 352 -26.51 -18.24 -0.42
C ALA A 352 -27.91 -18.59 -0.94
N VAL A 353 -28.91 -17.75 -0.66
CA VAL A 353 -30.27 -17.91 -1.20
C VAL A 353 -30.27 -17.74 -2.72
N ALA A 354 -29.64 -16.68 -3.23
CA ALA A 354 -29.53 -16.42 -4.67
C ALA A 354 -28.79 -17.54 -5.41
N GLY A 355 -27.67 -18.00 -4.86
CA GLY A 355 -26.93 -19.15 -5.37
C GLY A 355 -27.79 -20.42 -5.38
N SER A 356 -28.53 -20.70 -4.32
CA SER A 356 -29.43 -21.88 -4.26
C SER A 356 -30.50 -21.84 -5.36
N ILE A 357 -31.08 -20.67 -5.62
CA ILE A 357 -32.03 -20.47 -6.73
C ILE A 357 -31.34 -20.73 -8.07
N GLY A 358 -30.12 -20.21 -8.26
CA GLY A 358 -29.31 -20.45 -9.46
C GLY A 358 -29.00 -21.92 -9.71
N GLY A 359 -28.64 -22.67 -8.66
CA GLY A 359 -28.41 -24.11 -8.72
C GLY A 359 -29.67 -24.89 -9.11
N ILE A 360 -30.82 -24.58 -8.50
CA ILE A 360 -32.12 -25.20 -8.85
C ILE A 360 -32.46 -24.90 -10.32
N PHE A 361 -32.28 -23.66 -10.75
CA PHE A 361 -32.56 -23.24 -12.12
C PHE A 361 -31.71 -24.00 -13.14
N LEU A 362 -30.40 -24.17 -12.90
CA LEU A 362 -29.51 -24.88 -13.80
C LEU A 362 -29.90 -26.37 -13.92
N VAL A 363 -30.21 -27.01 -12.79
CA VAL A 363 -30.68 -28.41 -12.78
C VAL A 363 -32.02 -28.57 -13.49
N ALA A 364 -32.96 -27.64 -13.27
CA ALA A 364 -34.26 -27.64 -13.93
C ALA A 364 -34.15 -27.42 -15.44
N ALA A 365 -33.27 -26.51 -15.87
CA ALA A 365 -33.00 -26.25 -17.28
C ALA A 365 -32.42 -27.48 -17.98
N TRP A 366 -31.45 -28.15 -17.35
CA TRP A 366 -30.92 -29.41 -17.84
C TRP A 366 -32.00 -30.50 -17.91
N TRP A 367 -32.80 -30.67 -16.85
CA TRP A 367 -33.87 -31.66 -16.81
C TRP A 367 -34.94 -31.43 -17.88
N ARG A 368 -35.33 -30.16 -18.11
CA ARG A 368 -36.44 -29.81 -18.99
C ARG A 368 -36.08 -29.75 -20.46
N PHE A 369 -34.88 -29.28 -20.78
CA PHE A 369 -34.46 -28.98 -22.15
C PHE A 369 -33.28 -29.81 -22.63
N GLY A 370 -32.57 -30.54 -21.75
CA GLY A 370 -31.38 -31.32 -22.12
C GLY A 370 -30.23 -30.46 -22.68
N VAL A 371 -30.24 -29.15 -22.41
CA VAL A 371 -29.29 -28.19 -23.01
C VAL A 371 -27.94 -28.29 -22.30
N LEU A 372 -27.08 -29.18 -22.80
CA LEU A 372 -25.73 -29.38 -22.28
C LEU A 372 -24.83 -28.15 -22.48
N THR A 373 -25.04 -27.39 -23.56
CA THR A 373 -24.21 -26.24 -23.93
C THR A 373 -24.19 -25.13 -22.87
N LEU A 374 -25.36 -24.80 -22.30
CA LEU A 374 -25.47 -23.78 -21.26
C LEU A 374 -24.75 -24.20 -19.97
N CYS A 375 -24.87 -25.47 -19.60
CA CYS A 375 -24.19 -26.02 -18.43
C CYS A 375 -22.66 -25.99 -18.61
N MET A 376 -22.16 -26.41 -19.76
CA MET A 376 -20.73 -26.38 -20.07
C MET A 376 -20.16 -24.95 -20.12
N LEU A 377 -20.97 -23.98 -20.58
CA LEU A 377 -20.59 -22.56 -20.55
C LEU A 377 -20.42 -22.06 -19.11
N CYS A 378 -21.35 -22.35 -18.20
CA CYS A 378 -21.24 -21.95 -16.79
C CYS A 378 -20.00 -22.56 -16.12
N VAL A 379 -19.73 -23.85 -16.36
CA VAL A 379 -18.50 -24.51 -15.87
C VAL A 379 -17.25 -23.82 -16.41
N GLY A 380 -17.22 -23.57 -17.72
CA GLY A 380 -16.10 -22.90 -18.38
C GLY A 380 -15.84 -21.49 -17.87
N LEU A 381 -16.89 -20.71 -17.59
CA LEU A 381 -16.77 -19.35 -17.03
C LEU A 381 -16.22 -19.38 -15.60
N VAL A 382 -16.71 -20.29 -14.74
CA VAL A 382 -16.21 -20.42 -13.36
C VAL A 382 -14.75 -20.85 -13.35
N LEU A 383 -14.37 -21.84 -14.17
CA LEU A 383 -12.98 -22.28 -14.29
C LEU A 383 -12.08 -21.19 -14.88
N GLY A 384 -12.54 -20.52 -15.94
CA GLY A 384 -11.81 -19.42 -16.57
C GLY A 384 -11.56 -18.26 -15.60
N PHE A 385 -12.56 -17.91 -14.79
CA PHE A 385 -12.42 -16.91 -13.74
C PHE A 385 -11.39 -17.32 -12.67
N LEU A 386 -11.41 -18.60 -12.24
CA LEU A 386 -10.42 -19.12 -11.30
C LEU A 386 -9.00 -19.03 -11.85
N VAL A 387 -8.78 -19.46 -13.09
CA VAL A 387 -7.47 -19.40 -13.76
C VAL A 387 -7.01 -17.96 -13.92
N ALA A 388 -7.89 -17.06 -14.38
CA ALA A 388 -7.59 -15.63 -14.46
C ALA A 388 -7.15 -15.08 -13.10
N SER A 389 -7.90 -15.39 -12.03
CA SER A 389 -7.57 -14.93 -10.68
C SER A 389 -6.20 -15.42 -10.23
N VAL A 390 -5.88 -16.70 -10.41
CA VAL A 390 -4.56 -17.23 -10.05
C VAL A 390 -3.45 -16.48 -10.76
N VAL A 391 -3.63 -16.21 -12.05
CA VAL A 391 -2.62 -15.51 -12.86
C VAL A 391 -2.44 -14.04 -12.43
N PHE A 392 -3.51 -13.32 -12.12
CA PHE A 392 -3.42 -11.91 -11.67
C PHE A 392 -2.83 -11.77 -10.25
N PHE A 393 -3.07 -12.74 -9.36
CA PHE A 393 -2.66 -12.66 -7.95
C PHE A 393 -1.38 -13.43 -7.63
N THR A 394 -0.78 -14.13 -8.59
CA THR A 394 0.57 -14.70 -8.45
C THR A 394 1.59 -13.84 -9.19
N PRO A 395 2.84 -13.74 -8.70
CA PRO A 395 3.89 -12.93 -9.33
C PRO A 395 4.35 -13.44 -10.72
N LEU A 396 3.62 -14.38 -11.33
CA LEU A 396 3.84 -14.82 -12.70
C LEU A 396 3.55 -13.70 -13.74
N ALA A 397 2.74 -12.71 -13.35
CA ALA A 397 2.38 -11.58 -14.20
C ALA A 397 3.56 -10.62 -14.50
N GLU A 398 4.58 -10.53 -13.63
CA GLU A 398 5.76 -9.67 -13.88
C GLU A 398 6.60 -10.13 -15.09
N HIS A 399 6.50 -11.40 -15.49
CA HIS A 399 7.28 -11.96 -16.60
C HIS A 399 6.46 -12.30 -17.86
N THR A 400 5.14 -12.13 -17.85
CA THR A 400 4.27 -12.65 -18.93
C THR A 400 3.23 -11.67 -19.47
N GLU A 401 3.62 -10.43 -19.70
CA GLU A 401 2.81 -9.36 -20.33
C GLU A 401 2.21 -9.72 -21.72
N LEU A 402 2.67 -10.76 -22.42
CA LEU A 402 2.26 -11.04 -23.81
C LEU A 402 1.34 -12.25 -24.03
N TRP A 403 1.27 -13.22 -23.11
CA TRP A 403 0.54 -14.49 -23.38
C TRP A 403 -0.87 -14.52 -22.81
N ILE A 404 -1.08 -13.87 -21.65
CA ILE A 404 -2.35 -13.90 -20.92
C ILE A 404 -3.44 -13.11 -21.66
N ARG A 405 -3.06 -12.02 -22.35
CA ARG A 405 -3.96 -11.19 -23.16
C ARG A 405 -4.56 -11.94 -24.36
N TRP A 406 -3.83 -12.91 -24.92
CA TRP A 406 -4.31 -13.76 -26.01
C TRP A 406 -5.19 -14.92 -25.52
N LEU A 407 -4.90 -15.48 -24.35
CA LEU A 407 -5.67 -16.61 -23.80
C LEU A 407 -7.01 -16.20 -23.18
N LEU A 408 -7.08 -15.03 -22.52
CA LEU A 408 -8.33 -14.57 -21.90
C LEU A 408 -9.36 -14.05 -22.92
N PHE A 409 -8.93 -13.58 -24.09
CA PHE A 409 -9.84 -13.02 -25.11
C PHE A 409 -9.95 -13.86 -26.40
N GLY A 410 -9.08 -14.85 -26.63
CA GLY A 410 -9.05 -15.66 -27.86
C GLY A 410 -10.11 -16.76 -27.97
N GLY A 411 -10.97 -16.93 -26.96
CA GLY A 411 -11.98 -18.01 -26.90
C GLY A 411 -13.32 -17.71 -27.58
N LEU A 412 -13.50 -16.53 -28.19
CA LEU A 412 -14.75 -16.17 -28.90
C LEU A 412 -14.44 -15.83 -30.35
N GLY A 413 -14.77 -16.78 -31.23
CA GLY A 413 -15.17 -16.61 -32.63
C GLY A 413 -14.39 -15.62 -33.51
N ARG A 414 -13.75 -16.14 -34.57
CA ARG A 414 -13.44 -15.38 -35.79
C ARG A 414 -14.68 -14.58 -36.25
N GLY A 415 -14.69 -13.30 -35.95
CA GLY A 415 -15.75 -12.36 -36.33
C GLY A 415 -15.23 -10.94 -36.16
N GLN A 416 -14.68 -10.40 -37.24
CA GLN A 416 -14.01 -9.13 -37.31
C GLN A 416 -15.03 -7.98 -37.16
N LEU A 417 -15.03 -7.28 -36.03
CA LEU A 417 -15.66 -5.97 -35.85
C LEU A 417 -14.84 -5.12 -34.88
N PRO A 418 -14.60 -3.83 -35.18
CA PRO A 418 -13.73 -2.99 -34.38
C PRO A 418 -14.48 -2.52 -33.12
N VAL A 419 -14.13 -3.06 -31.95
CA VAL A 419 -14.67 -2.56 -30.69
C VAL A 419 -13.86 -1.34 -30.25
N HIS A 420 -14.60 -0.28 -30.04
CA HIS A 420 -14.17 1.08 -29.73
C HIS A 420 -13.44 1.14 -28.37
N LYS A 421 -12.45 2.04 -28.27
CA LYS A 421 -11.60 2.32 -27.10
C LYS A 421 -12.28 2.62 -25.74
N PRO A 422 -13.58 2.96 -25.59
CA PRO A 422 -14.14 3.23 -24.26
C PRO A 422 -14.37 1.98 -23.39
N PHE A 423 -14.33 0.77 -23.96
CA PHE A 423 -14.71 -0.44 -23.22
C PHE A 423 -13.59 -1.02 -22.33
N LEU A 424 -12.32 -0.72 -22.62
CA LEU A 424 -11.19 -1.17 -21.79
C LEU A 424 -11.07 -0.38 -20.48
N HIS A 425 -11.31 0.93 -20.53
CA HIS A 425 -11.24 1.79 -19.35
C HIS A 425 -12.29 1.47 -18.29
N HIS A 426 -13.41 0.86 -18.71
CA HIS A 426 -14.47 0.43 -17.80
C HIS A 426 -14.20 -0.95 -17.20
N PHE A 427 -13.46 -1.81 -17.90
CA PHE A 427 -13.11 -3.16 -17.45
C PHE A 427 -11.94 -3.18 -16.46
N GLU A 428 -10.91 -2.35 -16.66
CA GLU A 428 -9.84 -2.14 -15.66
C GLU A 428 -10.42 -1.64 -14.33
N HIS A 429 -11.33 -0.66 -14.39
CA HIS A 429 -12.03 -0.17 -13.20
C HIS A 429 -13.00 -1.18 -12.57
N THR A 430 -13.48 -2.21 -13.29
CA THR A 430 -14.30 -3.27 -12.69
C THR A 430 -13.47 -4.40 -12.10
N GLN A 431 -12.25 -4.63 -12.62
CA GLN A 431 -11.36 -5.70 -12.16
C GLN A 431 -10.48 -5.30 -10.97
N GLU A 432 -10.09 -4.02 -10.86
CA GLU A 432 -9.58 -3.43 -9.59
C GLU A 432 -10.64 -3.47 -8.47
N SER A 433 -11.90 -3.67 -8.85
CA SER A 433 -13.06 -3.59 -7.99
C SER A 433 -13.57 -4.97 -7.53
N THR A 434 -12.95 -6.07 -8.00
CA THR A 434 -13.32 -7.42 -7.57
C THR A 434 -12.76 -7.71 -6.17
N PRO A 435 -13.61 -8.06 -5.18
CA PRO A 435 -13.14 -8.33 -3.83
C PRO A 435 -12.26 -9.59 -3.82
N CYS A 436 -11.11 -9.51 -3.14
CA CYS A 436 -10.31 -10.66 -2.74
C CYS A 436 -11.13 -11.56 -1.80
N GLY A 437 -11.98 -12.41 -2.40
CA GLY A 437 -12.81 -13.40 -1.74
C GLY A 437 -12.24 -14.81 -1.80
N PHE A 438 -10.94 -14.97 -2.11
CA PHE A 438 -10.24 -16.23 -1.98
C PHE A 438 -9.58 -16.31 -0.60
N PRO A 439 -9.77 -17.41 0.15
CA PRO A 439 -9.17 -17.54 1.47
C PRO A 439 -7.64 -17.50 1.36
N GLN A 440 -7.00 -16.75 2.27
CA GLN A 440 -5.55 -16.75 2.54
C GLN A 440 -4.92 -18.16 2.55
N SER A 441 -5.72 -19.21 2.79
CA SER A 441 -5.30 -20.62 2.69
C SER A 441 -4.65 -21.04 1.37
N PHE A 442 -4.97 -20.39 0.22
CA PHE A 442 -4.28 -20.74 -1.04
C PHE A 442 -2.87 -20.13 -1.13
N ARG A 443 -2.61 -18.99 -0.46
CA ARG A 443 -1.22 -18.51 -0.24
C ARG A 443 -0.47 -19.44 0.71
N GLU A 444 -1.13 -19.94 1.76
CA GLU A 444 -0.55 -20.88 2.73
C GLU A 444 -0.19 -22.24 2.10
N CYS A 445 -1.01 -22.76 1.18
CA CYS A 445 -0.72 -24.03 0.50
C CYS A 445 0.37 -23.92 -0.59
N ALA A 446 0.50 -22.76 -1.26
CA ALA A 446 1.49 -22.58 -2.32
C ALA A 446 2.93 -22.36 -1.80
N PHE A 447 3.09 -21.85 -0.57
CA PHE A 447 4.40 -21.59 0.03
C PHE A 447 4.89 -22.65 1.03
N SER A 448 4.12 -23.72 1.27
CA SER A 448 4.52 -24.80 2.19
C SER A 448 5.55 -25.78 1.61
N ASN A 449 6.06 -25.59 0.39
CA ASN A 449 7.00 -26.55 -0.19
C ASN A 449 8.05 -25.94 -1.13
N GLU A 450 8.83 -24.97 -0.66
CA GLU A 450 10.12 -24.63 -1.28
C GLU A 450 11.13 -24.18 -0.22
N ARG A 451 11.70 -25.17 0.51
CA ARG A 451 13.05 -25.02 1.07
C ARG A 451 14.04 -25.22 -0.07
N LEU A 452 14.42 -24.15 -0.76
CA LEU A 452 15.66 -24.16 -1.51
C LEU A 452 16.82 -23.84 -0.55
N TYR A 453 17.39 -24.93 -0.05
CA TYR A 453 18.73 -24.99 0.51
C TYR A 453 19.71 -24.27 -0.44
N CYS A 454 20.43 -23.28 0.07
CA CYS A 454 21.71 -22.85 -0.50
C CYS A 454 22.82 -23.72 0.12
N PRO A 455 23.52 -24.60 -0.61
CA PRO A 455 24.83 -25.06 -0.19
C PRO A 455 25.89 -24.08 -0.69
N GLY A 456 26.80 -23.74 0.23
CA GLY A 456 27.85 -22.77 0.04
C GLY A 456 28.96 -23.14 -0.96
N SER A 457 29.80 -22.13 -1.14
CA SER A 457 31.04 -22.03 -1.90
C SER A 457 31.91 -23.28 -2.08
N MET A 458 32.44 -23.46 -3.29
CA MET A 458 33.86 -23.80 -3.51
C MET A 458 34.26 -23.57 -4.98
N GLY A 459 35.33 -22.78 -5.19
CA GLY A 459 36.40 -23.09 -6.17
C GLY A 459 36.27 -22.63 -7.62
N ASP A 460 37.08 -21.61 -7.96
CA ASP A 460 37.81 -21.37 -9.22
C ASP A 460 37.53 -22.26 -10.45
N ALA A 461 37.13 -21.63 -11.56
CA ALA A 461 37.76 -21.78 -12.88
C ALA A 461 37.15 -20.78 -13.87
N GLY A 462 38.00 -19.95 -14.47
CA GLY A 462 37.58 -18.90 -15.41
C GLY A 462 37.05 -19.43 -16.74
N CYS A 463 36.17 -18.63 -17.35
CA CYS A 463 35.97 -18.61 -18.80
C CYS A 463 35.48 -17.21 -19.23
N LYS A 464 36.40 -16.45 -19.82
CA LYS A 464 36.11 -15.28 -20.68
C LYS A 464 35.35 -15.76 -21.92
N TRP A 465 34.31 -15.04 -22.34
CA TRP A 465 34.04 -14.80 -23.75
C TRP A 465 33.47 -13.39 -23.96
N ASN A 466 34.31 -12.54 -24.56
CA ASN A 466 33.91 -11.31 -25.24
C ASN A 466 33.24 -11.67 -26.57
N TYR A 467 32.23 -10.91 -26.98
CA TYR A 467 32.00 -10.62 -28.40
C TYR A 467 31.47 -9.20 -28.57
N ALA A 468 32.30 -8.37 -29.20
CA ALA A 468 31.94 -7.13 -29.87
C ALA A 468 32.43 -7.26 -31.33
N THR A 469 31.57 -6.90 -32.28
CA THR A 469 31.80 -6.37 -33.66
C THR A 469 30.44 -6.45 -34.37
N ASP A 470 29.70 -5.39 -34.64
CA ASP A 470 29.92 -4.23 -35.54
C ASP A 470 29.44 -4.44 -37.00
N SER A 471 28.64 -3.45 -37.43
CA SER A 471 28.38 -2.93 -38.78
C SER A 471 27.79 -3.82 -39.88
N LYS A 472 26.58 -3.44 -40.35
CA LYS A 472 26.42 -3.05 -41.77
C LYS A 472 25.25 -2.07 -42.02
N ARG A 473 25.69 -0.92 -42.53
CA ARG A 473 25.05 0.28 -43.06
C ARG A 473 24.19 0.03 -44.31
N LYS A 474 23.00 0.64 -44.40
CA LYS A 474 22.41 1.15 -45.66
C LYS A 474 21.70 2.50 -45.43
N ARG A 475 22.23 3.54 -46.10
CA ARG A 475 21.62 4.84 -46.48
C ARG A 475 20.51 4.58 -47.52
N ALA A 476 19.54 5.43 -47.86
CA ALA A 476 19.04 6.76 -47.48
C ALA A 476 17.74 7.00 -48.29
N ALA A 477 16.82 7.86 -47.84
CA ALA A 477 16.02 8.75 -48.69
C ALA A 477 15.26 9.78 -47.84
N ILE A 478 15.22 11.02 -48.34
CA ILE A 478 14.79 12.27 -47.72
C ILE A 478 13.57 12.78 -48.52
N PHE A 479 12.47 13.09 -47.82
CA PHE A 479 11.38 14.08 -48.10
C PHE A 479 10.53 13.95 -49.40
N PRO A 480 9.37 14.65 -49.55
CA PRO A 480 8.67 15.58 -48.64
C PRO A 480 7.15 15.30 -48.43
N SER A 481 6.57 15.99 -47.45
CA SER A 481 5.14 16.28 -47.34
C SER A 481 4.69 17.41 -48.29
N PRO A 482 3.42 17.41 -48.72
CA PRO A 482 2.64 18.65 -48.87
C PRO A 482 1.20 18.53 -48.29
N PRO A 483 0.43 19.64 -48.21
CA PRO A 483 -0.49 19.90 -47.11
C PRO A 483 -1.99 19.98 -47.51
N ILE A 484 -2.81 20.46 -46.56
CA ILE A 484 -4.09 21.19 -46.69
C ILE A 484 -5.38 20.31 -46.78
N GLN A 485 -6.25 20.35 -45.77
CA GLN A 485 -7.49 21.17 -45.79
C GLN A 485 -8.37 21.05 -44.54
N ILE A 486 -8.71 22.24 -44.05
CA ILE A 486 -9.78 22.60 -43.13
C ILE A 486 -11.12 22.26 -43.81
N MET A 487 -12.02 21.59 -43.10
CA MET A 487 -13.45 21.78 -43.35
C MET A 487 -14.26 21.70 -42.05
N GLU A 488 -14.79 22.87 -41.74
CA GLU A 488 -15.86 23.19 -40.83
C GLU A 488 -17.19 22.59 -41.33
N ALA A 489 -17.98 21.99 -40.45
CA ALA A 489 -19.42 21.82 -40.67
C ALA A 489 -20.15 21.68 -39.33
N ARG A 490 -20.80 22.79 -38.94
CA ARG A 490 -21.96 22.80 -38.04
C ARG A 490 -23.15 22.13 -38.70
N ALA A 491 -23.87 21.32 -37.92
CA ALA A 491 -25.32 21.36 -37.79
C ALA A 491 -25.67 20.97 -36.36
#